data_AF-A0A453L6J9-F1
#
_entry.id   AF-A0A453L6J9-F1
#
_cell.length_a   1.000
_cell.length_b   1.000
_cell.length_c   1.000
_cell.angle_alpha   90.00
_cell.angle_beta   90.00
_cell.angle_gamma   90.00
#
_symmetry.space_group_name_H-M   'P 1'
#
loop_
_entity.id
_entity.type
_entity.pdbx_description
1 polymer ?
#
loop_
_entity_poly.entity_id
_entity_poly.type
_entity_poly.pdbx_seq_one_letter_code
_entity_poly.pdbx_strand_id
1 'polypeptide(L)'
;GVKDGWYDGGSIFFAVFLVIFVTATSDYRQSLQFQHLNEEKQNIQVEVIRGGKRVGASIFDLVVGDVVPLKIGDQVPADGVLISGHSFAIDESSMTGESKIVHKDQKAPMLMSGCKVADGYGSMLVTGVGTNTEWGMLMANLSEDIGEETPLQVRLNGVATLIGIVGLSVAGVVLVVLWIRYFTGHSNNPDGTTAFVAGTTGAKQGFMGAISIFTIAVTIVVVAVPEGLPLAVTLTLAYSMRKMMRDKALVRRLSSCETMGSATTICSDKTGTLTLNKMTVVEAYLSGTKLNPCDNTGMMSSSVASLLVEGIAQNTAGAVFSPENGGAAEVAGAPTEKAILSWGLKIGMNFNDVRSKSSVLRVLPFNSVKKCGGVAVQSDTYVHIHWKGAAELVLASCKSWFSIDGSVHPMSSDKYNELKRSIDDMAMSSLRCIAFAYCTCELTMVPREDLDKWQLPDDNLTLLGMV
;
A
#
# COMPACT_ATOMS: atom_id res chain seq x y z
N GLY A 1 -30.12 -51.00 34.05
CA GLY A 1 -30.22 -50.56 35.46
C GLY A 1 -28.92 -49.89 35.87
N VAL A 2 -28.87 -49.22 37.04
CA VAL A 2 -27.72 -48.40 37.49
C VAL A 2 -26.40 -49.20 37.56
N LYS A 3 -26.45 -50.53 37.71
CA LYS A 3 -25.25 -51.38 37.79
C LYS A 3 -24.48 -51.55 36.46
N ASP A 4 -25.17 -51.52 35.31
CA ASP A 4 -24.54 -51.74 33.98
C ASP A 4 -24.82 -50.63 32.95
N GLY A 5 -25.91 -49.86 33.10
CA GLY A 5 -26.31 -48.83 32.14
C GLY A 5 -25.59 -47.49 32.27
N TRP A 6 -24.80 -47.29 33.34
CA TRP A 6 -24.01 -46.07 33.50
C TRP A 6 -22.79 -46.04 32.56
N TYR A 7 -22.27 -47.21 32.17
CA TYR A 7 -21.12 -47.30 31.27
C TYR A 7 -21.46 -46.84 29.85
N ASP A 8 -22.61 -47.22 29.30
CA ASP A 8 -23.02 -46.77 27.96
C ASP A 8 -23.34 -45.27 27.93
N GLY A 9 -24.14 -44.77 28.87
CA GLY A 9 -24.45 -43.33 28.93
C GLY A 9 -23.22 -42.47 29.26
N GLY A 10 -22.39 -42.94 30.20
CA GLY A 10 -21.16 -42.26 30.61
C GLY A 10 -20.08 -42.26 29.52
N SER A 11 -19.95 -43.34 28.74
CA SER A 11 -19.01 -43.39 27.62
C SER A 11 -19.42 -42.48 26.48
N ILE A 12 -20.71 -42.42 26.12
CA ILE A 12 -21.22 -41.47 25.13
C ILE A 12 -20.99 -40.03 25.61
N PHE A 13 -21.34 -39.72 26.87
CA PHE A 13 -21.11 -38.40 27.44
C PHE A 13 -19.63 -38.01 27.42
N PHE A 14 -18.74 -38.90 27.85
CA PHE A 14 -17.30 -38.65 27.85
C PHE A 14 -16.75 -38.47 26.43
N ALA A 15 -17.19 -39.28 25.46
CA ALA A 15 -16.79 -39.15 24.06
C ALA A 15 -17.22 -37.81 23.46
N VAL A 16 -18.48 -37.41 23.66
CA VAL A 16 -19.01 -36.12 23.19
C VAL A 16 -18.28 -34.96 23.88
N PHE A 17 -18.05 -35.04 25.19
CA PHE A 17 -17.29 -34.03 25.92
C PHE A 17 -15.87 -33.89 25.38
N LEU A 18 -15.17 -35.00 25.13
CA LEU A 18 -13.82 -34.99 24.60
C LEU A 18 -13.78 -34.36 23.21
N VAL A 19 -14.71 -34.73 22.32
CA VAL A 19 -14.82 -34.13 20.98
C VAL A 19 -15.04 -32.62 21.08
N ILE A 20 -16.03 -32.16 21.85
CA ILE A 20 -16.33 -30.74 22.02
C ILE A 20 -15.12 -30.00 22.61
N PHE A 21 -14.45 -30.58 23.61
CA PHE A 21 -13.29 -29.96 24.24
C PHE A 21 -12.11 -29.81 23.28
N VAL A 22 -11.81 -30.85 22.49
CA VAL A 22 -10.75 -30.81 21.48
C VAL A 22 -11.08 -29.79 20.39
N THR A 23 -12.32 -29.78 19.89
CA THR A 23 -12.78 -28.81 18.88
C THR A 23 -12.69 -27.38 19.42
N ALA A 24 -13.23 -27.11 20.60
CA ALA A 24 -13.18 -25.78 21.22
C ALA A 24 -11.75 -25.29 21.49
N THR A 25 -10.86 -26.18 21.94
CA THR A 25 -9.45 -25.84 22.17
C THR A 25 -8.73 -25.55 20.85
N SER A 26 -9.04 -26.31 19.79
CA SER A 26 -8.51 -26.10 18.45
C SER A 26 -8.95 -24.74 17.89
N ASP A 27 -10.26 -24.45 17.95
CA ASP A 27 -10.85 -23.20 17.46
C ASP A 27 -10.32 -21.98 18.22
N TYR A 28 -10.17 -22.10 19.55
CA TYR A 28 -9.59 -21.04 20.37
C TYR A 28 -8.13 -20.75 19.96
N ARG A 29 -7.30 -21.79 19.83
CA ARG A 29 -5.90 -21.62 19.38
C ARG A 29 -5.83 -21.02 17.97
N GLN A 30 -6.77 -21.36 17.10
CA GLN A 30 -6.86 -20.84 15.75
C GLN A 30 -7.23 -19.35 15.73
N SER A 31 -8.23 -18.94 16.52
CA SER A 31 -8.63 -17.54 16.66
C SER A 31 -7.46 -16.68 17.15
N LEU A 32 -6.69 -17.18 18.11
CA LEU A 32 -5.51 -16.49 18.65
C LEU A 32 -4.41 -16.28 17.59
N GLN A 33 -4.12 -17.31 16.78
CA GLN A 33 -3.16 -17.18 15.69
C GLN A 33 -3.63 -16.18 14.61
N PHE A 34 -4.93 -16.14 14.34
CA PHE A 34 -5.52 -15.19 13.40
C PHE A 34 -5.40 -13.73 13.90
N GLN A 35 -5.63 -13.50 15.20
CA GLN A 35 -5.47 -12.18 15.81
C GLN A 35 -4.04 -11.65 15.66
N HIS A 36 -3.03 -12.47 16.00
CA HIS A 36 -1.61 -12.09 15.85
C HIS A 36 -1.23 -11.73 14.40
N LEU A 37 -1.75 -12.46 13.40
CA LEU A 37 -1.51 -12.15 11.99
C LEU A 37 -2.18 -10.83 11.56
N ASN A 38 -3.35 -10.53 12.12
CA ASN A 38 -4.09 -9.31 11.81
C ASN A 38 -3.42 -8.07 12.43
N GLU A 39 -2.79 -8.22 13.60
CA GLU A 39 -1.99 -7.15 14.24
C GLU A 39 -0.78 -6.74 13.38
N GLU A 40 -0.01 -7.70 12.86
CA GLU A 40 1.11 -7.38 11.95
C GLU A 40 0.63 -6.71 10.65
N LYS A 41 -0.53 -7.10 10.14
CA LYS A 41 -1.12 -6.54 8.91
C LYS A 41 -1.44 -5.06 8.99
N GLN A 42 -1.80 -4.56 10.18
CA GLN A 42 -2.23 -3.18 10.35
C GLN A 42 -1.05 -2.20 10.51
N ASN A 43 0.19 -2.69 10.61
CA ASN A 43 1.38 -1.86 10.77
C ASN A 43 1.86 -1.29 9.41
N ILE A 44 1.46 -0.05 9.10
CA ILE A 44 1.91 0.71 7.93
C ILE A 44 3.10 1.61 8.34
N GLN A 45 4.10 1.76 7.46
CA GLN A 45 5.22 2.68 7.69
C GLN A 45 4.92 4.06 7.11
N VAL A 46 5.14 5.11 7.91
CA VAL A 46 4.88 6.52 7.60
C VAL A 46 6.15 7.33 7.86
N GLU A 47 6.47 8.31 7.02
CA GLU A 47 7.57 9.25 7.32
C GLU A 47 7.10 10.35 8.28
N VAL A 48 7.88 10.63 9.32
CA VAL A 48 7.65 11.71 10.30
C VAL A 48 8.91 12.55 10.47
N ILE A 49 8.75 13.83 10.78
CA ILE A 49 9.85 14.75 11.11
C ILE A 49 9.91 14.90 12.62
N ARG A 50 10.93 14.31 13.24
CA ARG A 50 11.22 14.42 14.68
C ARG A 50 12.65 14.93 14.87
N GLY A 51 12.84 15.98 15.68
CA GLY A 51 14.16 16.58 15.89
C GLY A 51 14.81 17.14 14.61
N GLY A 52 13.99 17.61 13.65
CA GLY A 52 14.46 18.15 12.37
C GLY A 52 14.92 17.11 11.34
N LYS A 53 14.85 15.81 11.66
CA LYS A 53 15.20 14.71 10.75
C LYS A 53 13.95 13.95 10.33
N ARG A 54 13.93 13.50 9.07
CA ARG A 54 12.89 12.59 8.56
C ARG A 54 13.22 11.16 9.00
N VAL A 55 12.28 10.52 9.67
CA VAL A 55 12.41 9.16 10.21
C VAL A 55 11.18 8.36 9.80
N GLY A 56 11.37 7.10 9.38
CA GLY A 56 10.26 6.18 9.19
C GLY A 56 9.74 5.69 10.54
N ALA A 57 8.43 5.79 10.78
CA ALA A 57 7.76 5.32 11.97
C ALA A 57 6.57 4.43 11.60
N SER A 58 6.15 3.54 12.51
CA SER A 58 4.88 2.86 12.37
C SER A 58 3.73 3.87 12.46
N ILE A 59 2.64 3.62 11.73
CA ILE A 59 1.38 4.34 11.88
C ILE A 59 0.83 4.26 13.32
N PHE A 60 1.16 3.20 14.05
CA PHE A 60 0.79 3.05 15.46
C PHE A 60 1.61 3.92 16.42
N ASP A 61 2.82 4.31 16.02
CA ASP A 61 3.70 5.18 16.80
C ASP A 61 3.48 6.67 16.49
N LEU A 62 2.52 6.98 15.61
CA LEU A 62 2.17 8.35 15.23
C LEU A 62 1.40 9.01 16.38
N VAL A 63 1.86 10.19 16.81
CA VAL A 63 1.26 10.92 17.93
C VAL A 63 0.83 12.32 17.51
N VAL A 64 -0.11 12.89 18.27
CA VAL A 64 -0.52 14.30 18.12
C VAL A 64 0.70 15.19 18.35
N GLY A 65 0.91 16.15 17.45
CA GLY A 65 2.08 17.03 17.47
C GLY A 65 3.24 16.57 16.56
N ASP A 66 3.19 15.37 16.00
CA ASP A 66 4.14 14.98 14.96
C ASP A 66 3.96 15.81 13.69
N VAL A 67 5.07 16.05 12.99
CA VAL A 67 5.04 16.70 11.66
C VAL A 67 5.24 15.64 10.59
N VAL A 68 4.25 15.48 9.72
CA VAL A 68 4.25 14.50 8.63
C VAL A 68 4.49 15.22 7.31
N PRO A 69 5.61 14.97 6.61
CA PRO A 69 5.79 15.43 5.24
C PRO A 69 4.92 14.60 4.30
N LEU A 70 4.11 15.27 3.49
CA LEU A 70 3.19 14.69 2.53
C LEU A 70 3.60 15.07 1.10
N LYS A 71 3.66 14.08 0.21
CA LYS A 71 3.91 14.27 -1.23
C LYS A 71 2.76 13.69 -2.06
N ILE A 72 2.72 14.07 -3.34
CA ILE A 72 1.76 13.55 -4.32
C ILE A 72 1.69 12.02 -4.26
N GLY A 73 0.47 11.50 -4.13
CA GLY A 73 0.16 10.08 -4.05
C GLY A 73 0.14 9.48 -2.64
N ASP A 74 0.63 10.20 -1.63
CA ASP A 74 0.55 9.73 -0.25
C ASP A 74 -0.89 9.77 0.26
N GLN A 75 -1.23 8.81 1.12
CA GLN A 75 -2.46 8.84 1.90
C GLN A 75 -2.19 9.60 3.20
N VAL A 76 -3.09 10.51 3.56
CA VAL A 76 -3.03 11.26 4.81
C VAL A 76 -3.22 10.27 5.98
N PRO A 77 -2.23 10.09 6.87
CA PRO A 77 -2.23 9.00 7.85
C PRO A 77 -3.10 9.29 9.10
N ALA A 78 -3.42 10.55 9.35
CA ALA A 78 -4.09 11.03 10.54
C ALA A 78 -4.72 12.40 10.26
N ASP A 79 -5.67 12.84 11.10
CA ASP A 79 -6.24 14.18 10.97
C ASP A 79 -5.20 15.22 11.39
N GLY A 80 -5.15 16.34 10.66
CA GLY A 80 -4.09 17.32 10.86
C GLY A 80 -4.35 18.66 10.20
N VAL A 81 -3.38 19.54 10.36
CA VAL A 81 -3.39 20.90 9.80
C VAL A 81 -2.14 21.10 8.97
N LEU A 82 -2.31 21.62 7.75
CA LEU A 82 -1.23 22.01 6.87
C LEU A 82 -0.48 23.20 7.48
N ILE A 83 0.79 22.99 7.83
CA ILE A 83 1.65 24.05 8.39
C ILE A 83 2.46 24.78 7.32
N SER A 84 2.83 24.08 6.25
CA SER A 84 3.60 24.61 5.13
C SER A 84 3.34 23.76 3.90
N GLY A 85 3.24 24.36 2.72
CA GLY A 85 3.05 23.64 1.48
C GLY A 85 3.03 24.55 0.28
N HIS A 86 3.31 23.98 -0.90
CA HIS A 86 3.29 24.69 -2.17
C HIS A 86 2.34 23.99 -3.13
N SER A 87 1.29 24.72 -3.56
CA SER A 87 0.24 24.23 -4.46
C SER A 87 -0.35 22.89 -4.02
N PHE A 88 -0.61 22.75 -2.71
CA PHE A 88 -1.04 21.48 -2.12
C PHE A 88 -2.53 21.22 -2.40
N ALA A 89 -2.83 20.07 -2.98
CA ALA A 89 -4.19 19.68 -3.34
C ALA A 89 -4.46 18.23 -2.94
N ILE A 90 -5.69 17.95 -2.50
CA ILE A 90 -6.09 16.66 -1.94
C ILE A 90 -7.35 16.19 -2.60
N ASP A 91 -7.41 14.90 -2.87
CA ASP A 91 -8.62 14.19 -3.25
C ASP A 91 -9.34 13.70 -1.98
N GLU A 92 -10.51 14.29 -1.73
CA GLU A 92 -11.37 13.98 -0.59
C GLU A 92 -12.39 12.86 -0.91
N SER A 93 -12.29 12.22 -2.09
CA SER A 93 -13.20 11.16 -2.55
C SER A 93 -13.39 10.02 -1.55
N SER A 94 -12.35 9.68 -0.79
CA SER A 94 -12.41 8.59 0.20
C SER A 94 -13.34 8.93 1.37
N MET A 95 -13.48 10.21 1.72
CA MET A 95 -14.35 10.67 2.82
C MET A 95 -15.74 11.08 2.33
N THR A 96 -15.82 11.82 1.22
CA THR A 96 -17.07 12.45 0.76
C THR A 96 -17.82 11.61 -0.26
N GLY A 97 -17.16 10.63 -0.88
CA GLY A 97 -17.71 9.87 -2.02
C GLY A 97 -17.72 10.66 -3.34
N GLU A 98 -17.33 11.94 -3.33
CA GLU A 98 -17.25 12.79 -4.52
C GLU A 98 -15.78 13.00 -4.91
N SER A 99 -15.40 12.64 -6.15
CA SER A 99 -14.07 12.91 -6.70
C SER A 99 -13.87 14.41 -6.97
N LYS A 100 -13.65 15.18 -5.90
CA LYS A 100 -13.34 16.61 -5.96
C LYS A 100 -11.96 16.86 -5.38
N ILE A 101 -11.08 17.42 -6.21
CA ILE A 101 -9.77 17.90 -5.77
C ILE A 101 -9.96 19.26 -5.07
N VAL A 102 -9.47 19.35 -3.84
CA VAL A 102 -9.56 20.55 -3.00
C VAL A 102 -8.16 21.09 -2.73
N HIS A 103 -7.94 22.36 -3.08
CA HIS A 103 -6.70 23.06 -2.73
C HIS A 103 -6.70 23.44 -1.25
N LYS A 104 -5.59 23.14 -0.57
CA LYS A 104 -5.39 23.42 0.84
C LYS A 104 -4.31 24.48 0.98
N ASP A 105 -4.72 25.60 1.57
CA ASP A 105 -3.87 26.75 1.88
C ASP A 105 -4.07 27.15 3.34
N GLN A 106 -3.40 28.20 3.81
CA GLN A 106 -3.57 28.74 5.16
C GLN A 106 -5.03 29.12 5.51
N LYS A 107 -5.88 29.38 4.51
CA LYS A 107 -7.31 29.67 4.71
C LYS A 107 -8.17 28.42 4.94
N ALA A 108 -7.73 27.26 4.46
CA ALA A 108 -8.42 25.97 4.59
C ALA A 108 -7.39 24.86 4.86
N PRO A 109 -6.69 24.90 6.01
CA PRO A 109 -5.51 24.07 6.22
C PRO A 109 -5.85 22.66 6.72
N MET A 110 -7.13 22.32 6.91
CA MET A 110 -7.54 21.08 7.55
C MET A 110 -7.40 19.87 6.62
N LEU A 111 -6.73 18.84 7.12
CA LEU A 111 -6.39 17.60 6.43
C LEU A 111 -7.09 16.45 7.15
N MET A 112 -7.78 15.62 6.38
CA MET A 112 -8.54 14.47 6.89
C MET A 112 -7.81 13.18 6.57
N SER A 113 -7.73 12.31 7.57
CA SER A 113 -7.21 10.95 7.46
C SER A 113 -7.94 10.18 6.36
N GLY A 114 -7.21 9.36 5.61
CA GLY A 114 -7.78 8.54 4.54
C GLY A 114 -7.80 9.22 3.16
N CYS A 115 -7.82 10.56 3.10
CA CYS A 115 -7.71 11.32 1.86
C CYS A 115 -6.34 11.13 1.18
N LYS A 116 -6.26 11.38 -0.13
CA LYS A 116 -5.02 11.21 -0.91
C LYS A 116 -4.51 12.53 -1.45
N VAL A 117 -3.19 12.74 -1.37
CA VAL A 117 -2.57 13.94 -1.94
C VAL A 117 -2.62 13.84 -3.48
N ALA A 118 -3.34 14.77 -4.10
CA ALA A 118 -3.53 14.84 -5.54
C ALA A 118 -2.43 15.65 -6.24
N ASP A 119 -1.98 16.75 -5.63
CA ASP A 119 -0.94 17.61 -6.20
C ASP A 119 -0.15 18.37 -5.12
N GLY A 120 1.06 18.81 -5.48
CA GLY A 120 1.95 19.58 -4.62
C GLY A 120 2.63 18.77 -3.51
N TYR A 121 3.24 19.49 -2.58
CA TYR A 121 3.85 18.91 -1.39
C TYR A 121 3.59 19.81 -0.18
N GLY A 122 3.54 19.21 1.00
CA GLY A 122 3.22 19.90 2.23
C GLY A 122 3.79 19.22 3.46
N SER A 123 3.79 19.92 4.57
CA SER A 123 4.02 19.39 5.90
C SER A 123 2.75 19.59 6.71
N MET A 124 2.29 18.51 7.32
CA MET A 124 1.11 18.46 8.16
C MET A 124 1.53 18.34 9.63
N LEU A 125 0.89 19.10 10.51
CA LEU A 125 0.93 18.85 11.95
C LEU A 125 -0.25 17.96 12.32
N VAL A 126 0.02 16.83 12.97
CA VAL A 126 -1.02 15.87 13.40
C VAL A 126 -1.82 16.46 14.55
N THR A 127 -3.15 16.49 14.42
CA THR A 127 -4.09 16.99 15.44
C THR A 127 -4.92 15.88 16.08
N GLY A 128 -5.19 14.78 15.36
CA GLY A 128 -5.95 13.64 15.87
C GLY A 128 -5.45 12.33 15.28
N VAL A 129 -5.43 11.26 16.09
CA VAL A 129 -4.95 9.92 15.70
C VAL A 129 -5.95 8.83 16.10
N GLY A 130 -5.92 7.69 15.39
CA GLY A 130 -6.76 6.54 15.71
C GLY A 130 -8.26 6.84 15.61
N THR A 131 -9.04 6.35 16.57
CA THR A 131 -10.51 6.53 16.63
C THR A 131 -10.95 7.98 16.89
N ASN A 132 -10.02 8.87 17.24
CA ASN A 132 -10.29 10.31 17.35
C ASN A 132 -10.27 11.03 16.00
N THR A 133 -9.97 10.31 14.90
CA THR A 133 -10.09 10.83 13.54
C THR A 133 -11.44 10.48 12.95
N GLU A 134 -11.96 11.30 12.04
CA GLU A 134 -13.24 11.05 11.35
C GLU A 134 -13.21 9.70 10.61
N TRP A 135 -12.11 9.43 9.90
CA TRP A 135 -11.91 8.15 9.21
C TRP A 135 -11.77 6.98 10.18
N GLY A 136 -11.08 7.16 11.31
CA GLY A 136 -10.92 6.13 12.32
C GLY A 136 -12.25 5.77 13.00
N MET A 137 -13.12 6.76 13.24
CA MET A 137 -14.47 6.54 13.76
C MET A 137 -15.36 5.84 12.72
N LEU A 138 -15.33 6.28 11.45
CA LEU A 138 -16.05 5.64 10.36
C LEU A 138 -15.59 4.17 10.20
N MET A 139 -14.28 3.93 10.20
CA MET A 139 -13.72 2.60 10.06
C MET A 139 -14.00 1.74 11.28
N ALA A 140 -13.99 2.29 12.51
CA ALA A 140 -14.41 1.56 13.71
C ALA A 140 -15.84 1.01 13.59
N ASN A 141 -16.76 1.82 13.04
CA ASN A 141 -18.15 1.42 12.79
C ASN A 141 -18.31 0.46 11.60
N LEU A 142 -17.41 0.49 10.62
CA LEU A 142 -17.38 -0.44 9.49
C LEU A 142 -16.58 -1.73 9.77
N SER A 143 -15.75 -1.75 10.83
CA SER A 143 -14.74 -2.78 11.09
C SER A 143 -15.25 -4.02 11.83
N GLU A 144 -16.54 -4.33 11.72
CA GLU A 144 -16.93 -5.73 11.66
C GLU A 144 -16.64 -6.22 10.23
N ASP A 145 -15.36 -6.45 9.92
CA ASP A 145 -14.95 -7.23 8.75
C ASP A 145 -15.37 -8.68 9.05
N ILE A 146 -16.66 -8.94 8.88
CA ILE A 146 -17.30 -10.25 9.02
C ILE A 146 -16.51 -11.16 8.08
N GLY A 147 -15.76 -12.11 8.67
CA GLY A 147 -14.84 -12.97 7.93
C GLY A 147 -15.52 -13.57 6.69
N GLU A 148 -15.19 -13.03 5.51
CA GLU A 148 -15.67 -13.56 4.25
C GLU A 148 -15.16 -15.00 4.12
N GLU A 149 -16.09 -15.95 4.04
CA GLU A 149 -15.76 -17.36 3.81
C GLU A 149 -14.99 -17.51 2.50
N THR A 150 -13.98 -18.38 2.47
CA THR A 150 -13.23 -18.61 1.23
C THR A 150 -14.08 -19.35 0.20
N PRO A 151 -13.82 -19.21 -1.12
CA PRO A 151 -14.58 -19.93 -2.14
C PRO A 151 -14.59 -21.46 -1.94
N LEU A 152 -13.49 -22.04 -1.45
CA LEU A 152 -13.40 -23.45 -1.09
C LEU A 152 -14.29 -23.78 0.12
N GLN A 153 -14.31 -22.92 1.15
CA GLN A 153 -15.16 -23.09 2.32
C GLN A 153 -16.64 -23.10 1.93
N VAL A 154 -17.08 -22.17 1.07
CA VAL A 154 -18.46 -22.13 0.55
C VAL A 154 -18.82 -23.42 -0.20
N ARG A 155 -17.92 -23.90 -1.07
CA ARG A 155 -18.15 -25.16 -1.81
C ARG A 155 -18.20 -26.38 -0.91
N LEU A 156 -17.29 -26.47 0.07
CA LEU A 156 -17.24 -27.58 1.02
C LEU A 156 -18.44 -27.56 1.97
N ASN A 157 -18.91 -26.39 2.38
CA ASN A 157 -20.13 -26.26 3.18
C ASN A 157 -21.35 -26.77 2.40
N GLY A 158 -21.43 -26.49 1.10
CA GLY A 158 -22.42 -27.09 0.21
C GLY A 158 -22.37 -28.62 0.18
N VAL A 159 -21.18 -29.22 0.05
CA VAL A 159 -20.99 -30.68 0.08
C VAL A 159 -21.35 -31.26 1.45
N ALA A 160 -20.91 -30.64 2.55
CA ALA A 160 -21.20 -31.06 3.91
C ALA A 160 -22.71 -31.04 4.19
N THR A 161 -23.40 -30.00 3.71
CA THR A 161 -24.87 -29.88 3.82
C THR A 161 -25.57 -31.01 3.05
N LEU A 162 -25.11 -31.33 1.84
CA LEU A 162 -25.67 -32.44 1.04
C LEU A 162 -25.48 -33.78 1.75
N ILE A 163 -24.27 -34.07 2.25
CA ILE A 163 -23.97 -35.27 3.03
C ILE A 163 -24.85 -35.33 4.29
N GLY A 164 -25.02 -34.21 4.99
CA GLY A 164 -25.87 -34.10 6.17
C GLY A 164 -27.35 -34.39 5.87
N ILE A 165 -27.89 -33.86 4.76
CA ILE A 165 -29.27 -34.13 4.34
C ILE A 165 -29.46 -35.61 4.00
N VAL A 166 -28.53 -36.21 3.26
CA VAL A 166 -28.57 -37.64 2.93
C VAL A 166 -28.48 -38.49 4.19
N GLY A 167 -27.54 -38.17 5.08
CA GLY A 167 -27.36 -38.86 6.36
C GLY A 167 -28.60 -38.79 7.25
N LEU A 168 -29.21 -37.61 7.37
CA LEU A 168 -30.45 -37.41 8.13
C LEU A 168 -31.63 -38.18 7.52
N SER A 169 -31.73 -38.19 6.20
CA SER A 169 -32.78 -38.93 5.48
C SER A 169 -32.65 -40.44 5.72
N VAL A 170 -31.44 -40.99 5.60
CA VAL A 170 -31.16 -42.41 5.87
C VAL A 170 -31.43 -42.75 7.34
N ALA A 171 -30.97 -41.92 8.28
CA ALA A 171 -31.22 -42.11 9.71
C ALA A 171 -32.73 -42.12 10.02
N GLY A 172 -33.50 -41.21 9.42
CA GLY A 172 -34.96 -41.17 9.56
C GLY A 172 -35.64 -42.42 9.01
N VAL A 173 -35.25 -42.88 7.81
CA VAL A 173 -35.80 -44.11 7.21
C VAL A 173 -35.47 -45.33 8.08
N VAL A 174 -34.22 -45.47 8.54
CA VAL A 174 -33.81 -46.56 9.43
C VAL A 174 -34.56 -46.52 10.75
N LEU A 175 -34.74 -45.35 11.35
CA LEU A 175 -35.52 -45.18 12.58
C LEU A 175 -36.96 -45.67 12.39
N VAL A 176 -37.63 -45.24 11.32
CA VAL A 176 -39.01 -45.64 11.02
C VAL A 176 -39.10 -47.15 10.78
N VAL A 177 -38.20 -47.72 9.98
CA VAL A 177 -38.17 -49.17 9.71
C VAL A 177 -37.95 -49.97 11.00
N LEU A 178 -37.00 -49.55 11.84
CA LEU A 178 -36.72 -50.22 13.10
C LEU A 178 -37.88 -50.07 14.09
N TRP A 179 -38.55 -48.92 14.15
CA TRP A 179 -39.77 -48.74 14.93
C TRP A 179 -40.89 -49.66 14.46
N ILE A 180 -41.15 -49.71 13.15
CA ILE A 180 -42.18 -50.61 12.59
C ILE A 180 -41.84 -52.06 12.93
N ARG A 181 -40.59 -52.50 12.72
CA ARG A 181 -40.17 -53.87 13.04
C ARG A 181 -40.23 -54.19 14.53
N TYR A 182 -39.93 -53.21 15.37
CA TYR A 182 -40.02 -53.32 16.83
C TYR A 182 -41.47 -53.49 17.26
N PHE A 183 -42.37 -52.57 16.88
CA PHE A 183 -43.79 -52.64 17.26
C PHE A 183 -44.56 -53.79 16.60
N THR A 184 -44.14 -54.27 15.42
CA THR A 184 -44.74 -55.43 14.73
C THR A 184 -44.17 -56.77 15.23
N GLY A 185 -43.29 -56.77 16.24
CA GLY A 185 -42.76 -58.00 16.85
C GLY A 185 -41.82 -58.83 15.98
N HIS A 186 -41.32 -58.27 14.87
CA HIS A 186 -40.38 -58.92 13.94
C HIS A 186 -38.91 -58.56 14.24
N SER A 187 -38.66 -57.94 15.38
CA SER A 187 -37.34 -57.70 15.94
C SER A 187 -37.02 -58.82 16.92
N ASN A 188 -35.89 -59.49 16.74
CA ASN A 188 -35.42 -60.57 17.62
C ASN A 188 -34.28 -60.05 18.48
N ASN A 189 -34.34 -60.35 19.78
CA ASN A 189 -33.21 -60.17 20.69
C ASN A 189 -32.08 -61.15 20.33
N PRO A 190 -30.84 -60.92 20.82
CA PRO A 190 -29.71 -61.83 20.64
C PRO A 190 -30.00 -63.27 21.12
N ASP A 191 -30.90 -63.42 22.08
CA ASP A 191 -31.35 -64.70 22.64
C ASP A 191 -32.43 -65.40 21.79
N GLY A 192 -32.78 -64.87 20.61
CA GLY A 192 -33.77 -65.46 19.69
C GLY A 192 -35.23 -65.20 20.04
N THR A 193 -35.51 -64.49 21.13
CA THR A 193 -36.87 -64.10 21.56
C THR A 193 -37.34 -62.80 20.87
N THR A 194 -38.64 -62.65 20.65
CA THR A 194 -39.20 -61.43 20.05
C THR A 194 -39.05 -60.24 21.03
N ALA A 195 -38.49 -59.14 20.54
CA ALA A 195 -38.10 -57.98 21.34
C ALA A 195 -39.28 -57.18 21.91
N PHE A 196 -40.46 -57.32 21.28
CA PHE A 196 -41.70 -56.70 21.72
C PHE A 196 -42.89 -57.57 21.32
N VAL A 197 -43.75 -57.88 22.30
CA VAL A 197 -45.03 -58.56 22.11
C VAL A 197 -46.12 -57.69 22.74
N ALA A 198 -47.13 -57.35 21.93
CA ALA A 198 -48.26 -56.51 22.37
C ALA A 198 -49.02 -57.22 23.51
N GLY A 199 -49.14 -56.54 24.66
CA GLY A 199 -49.90 -57.02 25.82
C GLY A 199 -49.10 -57.73 26.91
N THR A 200 -47.89 -58.24 26.62
CA THR A 200 -47.04 -58.97 27.61
C THR A 200 -45.76 -58.22 27.99
N THR A 201 -45.32 -57.30 27.14
CA THR A 201 -44.09 -56.52 27.38
C THR A 201 -44.38 -55.36 28.34
N GLY A 202 -43.65 -55.27 29.45
CA GLY A 202 -43.83 -54.18 30.41
C GLY A 202 -43.44 -52.82 29.83
N ALA A 203 -44.17 -51.75 30.19
CA ALA A 203 -43.97 -50.39 29.67
C ALA A 203 -42.50 -49.89 29.80
N LYS A 204 -41.81 -50.28 30.88
CA LYS A 204 -40.39 -49.95 31.08
C LYS A 204 -39.47 -50.61 30.05
N GLN A 205 -39.75 -51.85 29.66
CA GLN A 205 -38.92 -52.61 28.72
C GLN A 205 -39.18 -52.16 27.28
N GLY A 206 -40.44 -51.88 26.93
CA GLY A 206 -40.80 -51.24 25.66
C GLY A 206 -40.14 -49.87 25.47
N PHE A 207 -40.13 -49.05 26.52
CA PHE A 207 -39.50 -47.73 26.51
C PHE A 207 -37.97 -47.80 26.38
N MET A 208 -37.30 -48.73 27.07
CA MET A 208 -35.85 -48.91 26.92
C MET A 208 -35.46 -49.40 25.51
N GLY A 209 -36.24 -50.28 24.89
CA GLY A 209 -36.01 -50.71 23.51
C GLY A 209 -36.17 -49.56 22.51
N ALA A 210 -37.19 -48.71 22.70
CA ALA A 210 -37.39 -47.52 21.89
C ALA A 210 -36.22 -46.52 22.02
N ILE A 211 -35.69 -46.32 23.24
CA ILE A 211 -34.47 -45.51 23.45
C ILE A 211 -33.28 -46.12 22.71
N SER A 212 -33.07 -47.44 22.77
CA SER A 212 -31.95 -48.08 22.06
C SER A 212 -32.04 -47.86 20.55
N ILE A 213 -33.23 -47.97 19.95
CA ILE A 213 -33.43 -47.73 18.52
C ILE A 213 -33.21 -46.24 18.18
N PHE A 214 -33.64 -45.34 19.06
CA PHE A 214 -33.38 -43.91 18.91
C PHE A 214 -31.88 -43.59 18.98
N THR A 215 -31.14 -44.19 19.91
CA THR A 215 -29.68 -44.05 20.02
C THR A 215 -28.99 -44.50 18.74
N ILE A 216 -29.42 -45.60 18.10
CA ILE A 216 -28.89 -46.03 16.81
C ILE A 216 -29.08 -44.95 15.74
N ALA A 217 -30.27 -44.35 15.64
CA ALA A 217 -30.50 -43.26 14.69
C ALA A 217 -29.61 -42.04 14.96
N VAL A 218 -29.45 -41.64 16.22
CA VAL A 218 -28.55 -40.54 16.62
C VAL A 218 -27.09 -40.87 16.27
N THR A 219 -26.62 -42.11 16.50
CA THR A 219 -25.26 -42.51 16.12
C THR A 219 -25.02 -42.44 14.61
N ILE A 220 -26.02 -42.77 13.79
CA ILE A 220 -25.92 -42.64 12.33
C ILE A 220 -25.76 -41.17 11.94
N VAL A 221 -26.50 -40.25 12.55
CA VAL A 221 -26.39 -38.81 12.28
C VAL A 221 -25.02 -38.27 12.66
N VAL A 222 -24.51 -38.59 13.86
CA VAL A 222 -23.20 -38.13 14.34
C VAL A 222 -22.07 -38.63 13.44
N VAL A 223 -22.15 -39.88 12.95
CA VAL A 223 -21.15 -40.44 12.03
C VAL A 223 -21.26 -39.83 10.62
N ALA A 224 -22.47 -39.44 10.20
CA ALA A 224 -22.71 -38.92 8.86
C ALA A 224 -22.32 -37.45 8.67
N VAL A 225 -22.37 -36.62 9.71
CA VAL A 225 -22.02 -35.18 9.61
C VAL A 225 -20.51 -35.00 9.76
N PRO A 226 -19.79 -34.57 8.70
CA PRO A 226 -18.35 -34.42 8.75
C PRO A 226 -17.95 -33.07 9.38
N GLU A 227 -18.06 -32.95 10.70
CA GLU A 227 -17.75 -31.72 11.45
C GLU A 227 -16.28 -31.26 11.27
N GLY A 228 -15.37 -32.18 10.98
CA GLY A 228 -13.95 -31.88 10.77
C GLY A 228 -13.60 -31.27 9.40
N LEU A 229 -14.52 -31.25 8.43
CA LEU A 229 -14.22 -30.82 7.06
C LEU A 229 -13.93 -29.31 6.97
N PRO A 230 -14.74 -28.39 7.52
CA PRO A 230 -14.44 -26.96 7.50
C PRO A 230 -13.16 -26.64 8.31
N LEU A 231 -12.99 -27.33 9.45
CA LEU A 231 -11.84 -27.13 10.34
C LEU A 231 -10.51 -27.51 9.67
N ALA A 232 -10.48 -28.61 8.92
CA ALA A 232 -9.28 -29.04 8.19
C ALA A 232 -8.81 -28.00 7.16
N VAL A 233 -9.75 -27.32 6.50
CA VAL A 233 -9.44 -26.28 5.50
C VAL A 233 -8.86 -25.05 6.16
N THR A 234 -9.50 -24.54 7.21
CA THR A 234 -9.01 -23.35 7.92
C THR A 234 -7.63 -23.60 8.56
N LEU A 235 -7.36 -24.81 9.06
CA LEU A 235 -6.04 -25.18 9.57
C LEU A 235 -4.97 -25.21 8.47
N THR A 236 -5.30 -25.81 7.33
CA THR A 236 -4.37 -25.91 6.18
C THR A 236 -4.06 -24.52 5.61
N LEU A 237 -5.05 -23.64 5.52
CA LEU A 237 -4.88 -22.24 5.12
C LEU A 237 -4.04 -21.47 6.13
N ALA A 238 -4.30 -21.61 7.44
CA ALA A 238 -3.52 -20.95 8.49
C ALA A 238 -2.04 -21.37 8.46
N TYR A 239 -1.78 -22.67 8.30
CA TYR A 239 -0.41 -23.18 8.13
C TYR A 239 0.27 -22.61 6.87
N SER A 240 -0.45 -22.57 5.75
CA SER A 240 0.07 -22.03 4.47
C SER A 240 0.40 -20.54 4.58
N MET A 241 -0.45 -19.75 5.24
CA MET A 241 -0.18 -18.34 5.51
C MET A 241 1.07 -18.13 6.36
N ARG A 242 1.23 -18.92 7.43
CA ARG A 242 2.43 -18.83 8.29
C ARG A 242 3.71 -19.15 7.53
N LYS A 243 3.65 -20.06 6.56
CA LYS A 243 4.75 -20.34 5.64
C LYS A 243 5.00 -19.15 4.70
N MET A 244 3.96 -18.60 4.06
CA MET A 244 4.08 -17.44 3.17
C MET A 244 4.65 -16.20 3.87
N MET A 245 4.26 -15.94 5.12
CA MET A 245 4.82 -14.83 5.90
C MET A 245 6.33 -14.98 6.14
N ARG A 246 6.80 -16.22 6.37
CA ARG A 246 8.23 -16.50 6.52
C ARG A 246 9.01 -16.19 5.24
N ASP A 247 8.36 -16.38 4.09
CA ASP A 247 8.87 -16.03 2.77
C ASP A 247 8.65 -14.55 2.42
N LYS A 248 8.33 -13.71 3.42
CA LYS A 248 8.04 -12.26 3.30
C LYS A 248 6.82 -11.92 2.43
N ALA A 249 5.92 -12.87 2.22
CA ALA A 249 4.64 -12.67 1.54
C ALA A 249 3.51 -12.62 2.58
N LEU A 250 3.13 -11.41 2.99
CA LEU A 250 2.06 -11.17 3.95
C LEU A 250 0.68 -11.29 3.28
N VAL A 251 -0.11 -12.28 3.70
CA VAL A 251 -1.48 -12.50 3.19
C VAL A 251 -2.46 -11.73 4.07
N ARG A 252 -3.13 -10.71 3.50
CA ARG A 252 -4.06 -9.85 4.26
C ARG A 252 -5.47 -10.41 4.45
N ARG A 253 -5.90 -11.31 3.55
CA ARG A 253 -7.20 -11.99 3.60
C ARG A 253 -6.98 -13.47 3.32
N LEU A 254 -7.57 -14.35 4.13
CA LEU A 254 -7.48 -15.80 3.97
C LEU A 254 -7.90 -16.25 2.56
N SER A 255 -9.00 -15.68 2.07
CA SER A 255 -9.54 -15.94 0.73
C SER A 255 -8.54 -15.64 -0.39
N SER A 256 -7.65 -14.65 -0.21
CA SER A 256 -6.65 -14.29 -1.23
C SER A 256 -5.63 -15.39 -1.49
N CYS A 257 -5.31 -16.22 -0.49
CA CYS A 257 -4.39 -17.35 -0.68
C CYS A 257 -4.97 -18.36 -1.69
N GLU A 258 -6.27 -18.59 -1.64
CA GLU A 258 -6.98 -19.48 -2.56
C GLU A 258 -7.18 -18.83 -3.94
N THR A 259 -7.60 -17.56 -3.96
CA THR A 259 -7.81 -16.80 -5.20
C THR A 259 -6.52 -16.72 -6.03
N MET A 260 -5.38 -16.50 -5.40
CA MET A 260 -4.08 -16.44 -6.09
C MET A 260 -3.73 -17.78 -6.76
N GLY A 261 -4.06 -18.91 -6.14
CA GLY A 261 -3.87 -20.24 -6.75
C GLY A 261 -4.71 -20.47 -8.01
N SER A 262 -5.78 -19.69 -8.19
CA SER A 262 -6.66 -19.73 -9.36
C SER A 262 -6.42 -18.58 -10.34
N ALA A 263 -5.41 -17.74 -10.11
CA ALA A 263 -5.12 -16.59 -10.96
C ALA A 263 -4.58 -17.03 -12.32
N THR A 264 -5.22 -16.60 -13.41
CA THR A 264 -4.80 -16.88 -14.79
C THR A 264 -4.14 -15.68 -15.47
N THR A 265 -4.25 -14.49 -14.90
CA THR A 265 -3.72 -13.24 -15.44
C THR A 265 -3.18 -12.38 -14.30
N ILE A 266 -1.94 -11.90 -14.45
CA ILE A 266 -1.30 -11.02 -13.48
C ILE A 266 -1.17 -9.63 -14.11
N CYS A 267 -1.96 -8.70 -13.59
CA CYS A 267 -1.83 -7.28 -13.92
C CYS A 267 -0.83 -6.66 -12.94
N SER A 268 0.42 -6.48 -13.36
CA SER A 268 1.43 -5.82 -12.53
C SER A 268 1.57 -4.35 -12.90
N ASP A 269 1.66 -3.49 -11.88
CA ASP A 269 2.25 -2.16 -12.08
C ASP A 269 3.76 -2.29 -12.36
N LYS A 270 4.33 -1.33 -13.08
CA LYS A 270 5.77 -1.28 -13.39
C LYS A 270 6.56 -0.69 -12.22
N THR A 271 6.13 0.45 -11.72
CA THR A 271 6.95 1.29 -10.84
C THR A 271 6.90 0.77 -9.42
N GLY A 272 8.04 0.32 -8.88
CA GLY A 272 8.12 -0.21 -7.51
C GLY A 272 7.66 -1.65 -7.32
N THR A 273 7.09 -2.27 -8.36
CA THR A 273 6.79 -3.72 -8.38
C THR A 273 7.78 -4.46 -9.27
N LEU A 274 7.87 -4.11 -10.56
CA LEU A 274 8.86 -4.69 -11.47
C LEU A 274 10.23 -4.00 -11.36
N THR A 275 10.23 -2.72 -11.00
CA THR A 275 11.46 -1.93 -10.82
C THR A 275 11.76 -1.71 -9.36
N LEU A 276 13.04 -1.53 -9.01
CA LEU A 276 13.49 -1.30 -7.63
C LEU A 276 13.04 0.05 -7.03
N ASN A 277 12.29 0.87 -7.78
CA ASN A 277 11.95 2.27 -7.46
C ASN A 277 13.15 3.13 -7.02
N LYS A 278 14.36 2.74 -7.44
CA LYS A 278 15.61 3.44 -7.21
C LYS A 278 16.05 4.04 -8.54
N MET A 279 15.65 5.29 -8.78
CA MET A 279 16.08 6.03 -9.95
C MET A 279 17.53 6.47 -9.78
N THR A 280 18.32 6.39 -10.84
CA THR A 280 19.71 6.88 -10.91
C THR A 280 19.91 7.56 -12.26
N VAL A 281 20.74 8.60 -12.30
CA VAL A 281 21.17 9.20 -13.56
C VAL A 281 22.17 8.25 -14.23
N VAL A 282 21.85 7.83 -15.45
CA VAL A 282 22.65 6.87 -16.24
C VAL A 282 23.41 7.59 -17.34
N GLU A 283 22.75 8.54 -18.00
CA GLU A 283 23.32 9.35 -19.07
C GLU A 283 23.17 10.83 -18.73
N ALA A 284 24.09 11.66 -19.20
CA ALA A 284 24.00 13.10 -19.06
C ALA A 284 24.53 13.75 -20.33
N TYR A 285 23.80 14.72 -20.84
CA TYR A 285 24.18 15.55 -21.97
C TYR A 285 24.26 16.99 -21.48
N LEU A 286 25.48 17.50 -21.33
CA LEU A 286 25.75 18.85 -20.87
C LEU A 286 26.39 19.64 -21.99
N SER A 287 26.00 20.91 -22.12
CA SER A 287 26.51 21.80 -23.16
C SER A 287 26.51 21.19 -24.57
N GLY A 288 25.43 20.49 -24.92
CA GLY A 288 25.26 19.86 -26.23
C GLY A 288 26.13 18.63 -26.51
N THR A 289 26.78 18.05 -25.50
CA THR A 289 27.68 16.89 -25.64
C THR A 289 27.36 15.81 -24.60
N LYS A 290 27.40 14.54 -24.99
CA LYS A 290 27.23 13.41 -24.07
C LYS A 290 28.43 13.26 -23.16
N LEU A 291 28.20 13.23 -21.86
CA LEU A 291 29.24 12.95 -20.87
C LEU A 291 29.52 11.44 -20.78
N ASN A 292 30.80 11.10 -20.69
CA ASN A 292 31.25 9.73 -20.45
C ASN A 292 32.50 9.73 -19.55
N PRO A 293 32.42 9.34 -18.26
CA PRO A 293 31.21 8.98 -17.50
C PRO A 293 30.29 10.18 -17.22
N CYS A 294 29.01 9.93 -16.88
CA CYS A 294 27.97 10.96 -16.69
C CYS A 294 28.24 11.96 -15.54
N ASP A 295 29.22 11.67 -14.69
CA ASP A 295 29.62 12.50 -13.55
C ASP A 295 30.84 13.40 -13.85
N ASN A 296 31.42 13.32 -15.07
CA ASN A 296 32.64 14.05 -15.42
C ASN A 296 32.36 15.50 -15.86
N THR A 297 32.25 16.42 -14.90
CA THR A 297 32.07 17.87 -15.16
C THR A 297 33.36 18.62 -15.46
N GLY A 298 34.53 17.97 -15.44
CA GLY A 298 35.82 18.62 -15.67
C GLY A 298 36.00 19.25 -17.06
N MET A 299 35.10 18.93 -18.00
CA MET A 299 35.09 19.53 -19.34
C MET A 299 34.31 20.86 -19.40
N MET A 300 33.53 21.22 -18.38
CA MET A 300 32.63 22.38 -18.44
C MET A 300 33.25 23.67 -17.91
N SER A 301 32.81 24.81 -18.48
CA SER A 301 33.02 26.12 -17.86
C SER A 301 32.42 26.18 -16.46
N SER A 302 33.16 26.77 -15.51
CA SER A 302 32.74 26.93 -14.11
C SER A 302 31.43 27.68 -13.97
N SER A 303 31.14 28.60 -14.91
CA SER A 303 29.89 29.37 -14.98
C SER A 303 28.66 28.46 -15.20
N VAL A 304 28.69 27.60 -16.22
CA VAL A 304 27.58 26.68 -16.55
C VAL A 304 27.39 25.64 -15.45
N ALA A 305 28.48 25.13 -14.88
CA ALA A 305 28.43 24.20 -13.75
C ALA A 305 27.74 24.85 -12.53
N SER A 306 28.04 26.12 -12.23
CA SER A 306 27.40 26.83 -11.12
C SER A 306 25.90 27.03 -11.31
N LEU A 307 25.46 27.38 -12.53
CA LEU A 307 24.03 27.53 -12.87
C LEU A 307 23.28 26.20 -12.79
N LEU A 308 23.89 25.12 -13.30
CA LEU A 308 23.30 23.79 -13.23
C LEU A 308 23.14 23.33 -11.77
N VAL A 309 24.16 23.54 -10.95
CA VAL A 309 24.14 23.19 -9.52
C VAL A 309 23.10 24.02 -8.75
N GLU A 310 23.00 25.33 -9.03
CA GLU A 310 21.96 26.19 -8.46
C GLU A 310 20.56 25.70 -8.84
N GLY A 311 20.34 25.41 -10.12
CA GLY A 311 19.07 24.88 -10.63
C GLY A 311 18.71 23.53 -10.00
N ILE A 312 19.66 22.60 -9.85
CA ILE A 312 19.44 21.30 -9.19
C ILE A 312 19.06 21.49 -7.72
N ALA A 313 19.82 22.30 -6.98
CA ALA A 313 19.62 22.49 -5.54
C ALA A 313 18.32 23.24 -5.22
N GLN A 314 17.97 24.26 -6.02
CA GLN A 314 16.81 25.10 -5.76
C GLN A 314 15.52 24.59 -6.39
N ASN A 315 15.59 23.93 -7.55
CA ASN A 315 14.39 23.41 -8.23
C ASN A 315 14.03 21.98 -7.79
N THR A 316 14.57 21.51 -6.67
CA THR A 316 14.30 20.17 -6.14
C THR A 316 13.77 20.24 -4.71
N ALA A 317 12.64 19.61 -4.44
CA ALA A 317 12.01 19.61 -3.11
C ALA A 317 12.68 18.66 -2.12
N GLY A 318 13.51 17.74 -2.61
CA GLY A 318 14.32 16.83 -1.80
C GLY A 318 15.32 17.52 -0.86
N ALA A 319 15.87 16.73 0.05
CA ALA A 319 16.87 17.16 1.03
C ALA A 319 18.07 16.21 1.02
N VAL A 320 19.25 16.75 1.28
CA VAL A 320 20.49 15.99 1.43
C VAL A 320 20.96 16.11 2.87
N PHE A 321 21.19 14.97 3.52
CA PHE A 321 21.73 14.88 4.86
C PHE A 321 23.11 14.24 4.81
N SER A 322 24.14 15.02 5.13
CA SER A 322 25.50 14.52 5.28
C SER A 322 25.72 14.10 6.73
N PRO A 323 25.92 12.80 7.03
CA PRO A 323 26.16 12.36 8.40
C PRO A 323 27.51 12.88 8.92
N GLU A 324 27.55 13.35 10.17
CA GLU A 324 28.76 13.87 10.83
C GLU A 324 29.90 12.84 10.91
N ASN A 325 29.55 11.54 10.85
CA ASN A 325 30.49 10.42 10.92
C ASN A 325 31.21 10.09 9.58
N GLY A 326 31.07 10.93 8.55
CA GLY A 326 31.76 10.73 7.25
C GLY A 326 31.20 9.61 6.37
N GLY A 327 29.96 9.16 6.63
CA GLY A 327 29.24 8.20 5.79
C GLY A 327 28.71 8.82 4.49
N ALA A 328 28.17 7.98 3.60
CA ALA A 328 27.54 8.44 2.36
C ALA A 328 26.33 9.35 2.65
N ALA A 329 26.19 10.43 1.89
CA ALA A 329 25.09 11.37 2.07
C ALA A 329 23.73 10.70 1.80
N GLU A 330 22.80 10.89 2.73
CA GLU A 330 21.43 10.38 2.61
C GLU A 330 20.56 11.40 1.88
N VAL A 331 19.98 10.98 0.76
CA VAL A 331 19.12 11.85 -0.06
C VAL A 331 17.66 11.43 0.11
N ALA A 332 16.83 12.39 0.52
CA ALA A 332 15.38 12.25 0.69
C ALA A 332 14.63 13.02 -0.42
N GLY A 333 13.48 12.51 -0.86
CA GLY A 333 12.66 13.13 -1.92
C GLY A 333 11.98 12.10 -2.82
N ALA A 334 11.29 12.57 -3.87
CA ALA A 334 10.73 11.70 -4.89
C ALA A 334 11.84 10.93 -5.64
N PRO A 335 11.59 9.74 -6.22
CA PRO A 335 12.64 8.94 -6.84
C PRO A 335 13.49 9.70 -7.87
N THR A 336 12.86 10.45 -8.79
CA THR A 336 13.58 11.26 -9.80
C THR A 336 14.38 12.39 -9.16
N GLU A 337 13.83 13.06 -8.14
CA GLU A 337 14.54 14.11 -7.41
C GLU A 337 15.75 13.56 -6.65
N LYS A 338 15.59 12.39 -6.03
CA LYS A 338 16.68 11.68 -5.36
C LYS A 338 17.80 11.34 -6.33
N ALA A 339 17.47 10.88 -7.54
CA ALA A 339 18.44 10.59 -8.59
C ALA A 339 19.22 11.85 -9.00
N ILE A 340 18.51 12.96 -9.24
CA ILE A 340 19.11 14.23 -9.67
C ILE A 340 19.98 14.83 -8.55
N LEU A 341 19.53 14.83 -7.30
CA LEU A 341 20.33 15.31 -6.16
C LEU A 341 21.56 14.44 -5.94
N SER A 342 21.41 13.11 -6.04
CA SER A 342 22.56 12.19 -5.92
C SER A 342 23.58 12.43 -7.02
N TRP A 343 23.13 12.69 -8.25
CA TRP A 343 23.98 13.08 -9.36
C TRP A 343 24.66 14.44 -9.11
N GLY A 344 23.91 15.43 -8.63
CA GLY A 344 24.44 16.72 -8.19
C GLY A 344 25.62 16.58 -7.22
N LEU A 345 25.50 15.72 -6.20
CA LEU A 345 26.58 15.47 -5.24
C LEU A 345 27.83 14.87 -5.89
N LYS A 346 27.66 13.97 -6.88
CA LYS A 346 28.79 13.37 -7.60
C LYS A 346 29.54 14.38 -8.48
N ILE A 347 28.83 15.35 -9.04
CA ILE A 347 29.44 16.43 -9.85
C ILE A 347 30.03 17.57 -8.98
N GLY A 348 30.07 17.41 -7.65
CA GLY A 348 30.71 18.34 -6.71
C GLY A 348 29.78 19.38 -6.08
N MET A 349 28.45 19.21 -6.16
CA MET A 349 27.50 20.11 -5.50
C MET A 349 27.63 20.05 -3.98
N ASN A 350 27.79 21.22 -3.35
CA ASN A 350 27.56 21.38 -1.92
C ASN A 350 26.14 21.90 -1.68
N PHE A 351 25.20 20.98 -1.39
CA PHE A 351 23.77 21.26 -1.31
C PHE A 351 23.41 22.40 -0.34
N ASN A 352 23.97 22.39 0.87
CA ASN A 352 23.66 23.39 1.89
C ASN A 352 24.25 24.76 1.56
N ASP A 353 25.48 24.79 1.04
CA ASP A 353 26.15 26.02 0.65
C ASP A 353 25.38 26.74 -0.47
N VAL A 354 25.00 26.02 -1.52
CA VAL A 354 24.25 26.58 -2.67
C VAL A 354 22.90 27.13 -2.22
N ARG A 355 22.15 26.39 -1.39
CA ARG A 355 20.86 26.87 -0.85
C ARG A 355 20.98 28.07 0.07
N SER A 356 22.08 28.18 0.82
CA SER A 356 22.31 29.32 1.72
C SER A 356 22.72 30.60 0.99
N LYS A 357 23.41 30.46 -0.15
CA LYS A 357 23.90 31.59 -0.96
C LYS A 357 22.82 32.26 -1.79
N SER A 358 21.71 31.57 -2.04
CA SER A 358 20.73 31.98 -3.03
C SER A 358 19.33 32.07 -2.41
N SER A 359 18.67 33.21 -2.63
CA SER A 359 17.37 33.51 -2.04
C SER A 359 16.24 33.16 -3.01
N VAL A 360 15.36 32.25 -2.64
CA VAL A 360 14.25 31.81 -3.50
C VAL A 360 13.12 32.83 -3.43
N LEU A 361 12.76 33.40 -4.58
CA LEU A 361 11.65 34.34 -4.73
C LEU A 361 10.32 33.62 -4.97
N ARG A 362 10.34 32.61 -5.85
CA ARG A 362 9.14 31.87 -6.25
C ARG A 362 9.46 30.45 -6.67
N VAL A 363 8.65 29.50 -6.23
CA VAL A 363 8.70 28.10 -6.67
C VAL A 363 7.39 27.77 -7.37
N LEU A 364 7.50 27.25 -8.60
CA LEU A 364 6.44 26.56 -9.30
C LEU A 364 6.74 25.05 -9.21
N PRO A 365 6.06 24.31 -8.32
CA PRO A 365 6.29 22.87 -8.21
C PRO A 365 5.98 22.16 -9.52
N PHE A 366 6.54 20.95 -9.68
CA PHE A 366 6.26 20.13 -10.85
C PHE A 366 4.76 19.92 -11.01
N ASN A 367 4.21 20.38 -12.14
CA ASN A 367 2.81 20.20 -12.47
C ASN A 367 2.66 19.06 -13.49
N SER A 368 1.75 18.12 -13.25
CA SER A 368 1.57 16.94 -14.12
C SER A 368 1.02 17.27 -15.52
N VAL A 369 0.27 18.37 -15.67
CA VAL A 369 -0.27 18.86 -16.95
C VAL A 369 0.83 19.54 -17.76
N LYS A 370 1.61 20.44 -17.13
CA LYS A 370 2.73 21.13 -17.79
C LYS A 370 3.99 20.26 -17.90
N LYS A 371 4.10 19.21 -17.09
CA LYS A 371 5.26 18.31 -16.92
C LYS A 371 6.59 19.03 -16.71
N CYS A 372 6.56 20.20 -16.08
CA CYS A 372 7.73 20.98 -15.71
C CYS A 372 7.50 21.69 -14.37
N GLY A 373 8.60 22.08 -13.72
CA GLY A 373 8.64 22.91 -12.53
C GLY A 373 9.74 23.97 -12.69
N GLY A 374 9.55 25.10 -12.02
CA GLY A 374 10.41 26.27 -12.14
C GLY A 374 10.72 26.89 -10.79
N VAL A 375 11.89 27.50 -10.65
CA VAL A 375 12.24 28.29 -9.47
C VAL A 375 12.90 29.60 -9.90
N ALA A 376 12.44 30.70 -9.32
CA ALA A 376 13.07 32.00 -9.43
C ALA A 376 13.92 32.26 -8.20
N VAL A 377 15.18 32.59 -8.44
CA VAL A 377 16.21 32.76 -7.43
C VAL A 377 16.82 34.15 -7.61
N GLN A 378 16.84 34.92 -6.53
CA GLN A 378 17.45 36.23 -6.51
C GLN A 378 18.98 36.11 -6.50
N SER A 379 19.61 36.75 -7.48
CA SER A 379 21.04 37.08 -7.51
C SER A 379 21.20 38.60 -7.32
N ASP A 380 22.43 39.10 -7.18
CA ASP A 380 22.72 40.49 -6.79
C ASP A 380 21.94 41.53 -7.60
N THR A 381 22.01 41.44 -8.93
CA THR A 381 21.38 42.40 -9.87
C THR A 381 20.33 41.77 -10.79
N TYR A 382 20.29 40.45 -10.89
CA TYR A 382 19.40 39.70 -11.77
C TYR A 382 18.65 38.63 -11.00
N VAL A 383 17.55 38.15 -11.57
CA VAL A 383 16.88 36.93 -11.09
C VAL A 383 17.17 35.80 -12.06
N HIS A 384 17.68 34.72 -11.50
CA HIS A 384 17.94 33.47 -12.18
C HIS A 384 16.67 32.62 -12.13
N ILE A 385 16.14 32.23 -13.29
CA ILE A 385 14.95 31.39 -13.38
C ILE A 385 15.36 30.05 -13.96
N HIS A 386 15.25 29.02 -13.13
CA HIS A 386 15.65 27.65 -13.48
C HIS A 386 14.41 26.80 -13.72
N TRP A 387 14.43 26.04 -14.81
CA TRP A 387 13.38 25.12 -15.22
C TRP A 387 13.88 23.68 -15.24
N LYS A 388 13.03 22.76 -14.79
CA LYS A 388 13.27 21.31 -14.76
C LYS A 388 12.00 20.61 -15.21
N GLY A 389 12.09 19.69 -16.17
CA GLY A 389 10.90 19.01 -16.65
C GLY A 389 11.18 17.94 -17.68
N ALA A 390 10.11 17.42 -18.29
CA ALA A 390 10.22 16.49 -19.41
C ALA A 390 11.05 17.12 -20.54
N ALA A 391 12.07 16.40 -21.00
CA ALA A 391 13.10 16.96 -21.86
C ALA A 391 12.53 17.53 -23.18
N GLU A 392 11.53 16.87 -23.76
CA GLU A 392 10.87 17.29 -25.00
C GLU A 392 10.13 18.62 -24.88
N LEU A 393 9.53 18.91 -23.71
CA LEU A 393 8.77 20.12 -23.47
C LEU A 393 9.69 21.29 -23.14
N VAL A 394 10.69 21.06 -22.28
CA VAL A 394 11.67 22.09 -21.93
C VAL A 394 12.50 22.47 -23.16
N LEU A 395 12.91 21.50 -23.98
CA LEU A 395 13.65 21.75 -25.22
C LEU A 395 12.82 22.59 -26.21
N ALA A 396 11.52 22.37 -26.31
CA ALA A 396 10.63 23.14 -27.18
C ALA A 396 10.56 24.63 -26.79
N SER A 397 10.70 24.95 -25.51
CA SER A 397 10.77 26.33 -24.99
C SER A 397 12.15 26.97 -25.12
N CYS A 398 13.19 26.22 -25.48
CA CYS A 398 14.56 26.72 -25.55
C CYS A 398 14.85 27.38 -26.91
N LYS A 399 15.34 28.63 -26.89
CA LYS A 399 15.83 29.34 -28.09
C LYS A 399 17.34 29.46 -28.16
N SER A 400 18.04 29.06 -27.11
CA SER A 400 19.50 29.07 -27.05
C SER A 400 20.01 27.87 -26.25
N TRP A 401 21.31 27.58 -26.34
CA TRP A 401 21.99 26.53 -25.58
C TRP A 401 23.41 26.97 -25.24
N PHE A 402 23.96 26.41 -24.16
CA PHE A 402 25.36 26.65 -23.78
C PHE A 402 26.31 25.69 -24.49
N SER A 403 27.39 26.21 -25.05
CA SER A 403 28.54 25.41 -25.47
C SER A 403 29.42 25.06 -24.26
N ILE A 404 30.37 24.13 -24.46
CA ILE A 404 31.28 23.64 -23.42
C ILE A 404 32.14 24.77 -22.85
N ASP A 405 32.49 25.74 -23.70
CA ASP A 405 33.27 26.94 -23.35
C ASP A 405 32.47 27.98 -22.52
N GLY A 406 31.16 27.77 -22.34
CA GLY A 406 30.27 28.69 -21.64
C GLY A 406 29.68 29.79 -22.52
N SER A 407 29.93 29.77 -23.83
CA SER A 407 29.28 30.69 -24.76
C SER A 407 27.84 30.27 -25.05
N VAL A 408 26.96 31.25 -25.25
CA VAL A 408 25.54 31.03 -25.57
C VAL A 408 25.35 31.08 -27.07
N HIS A 409 24.83 30.01 -27.66
CA HIS A 409 24.52 29.94 -29.08
C HIS A 409 23.00 29.89 -29.31
N PRO A 410 22.50 30.48 -30.42
CA PRO A 410 21.12 30.33 -30.82
C PRO A 410 20.83 28.86 -31.17
N MET A 411 19.60 28.42 -30.88
CA MET A 411 19.13 27.08 -31.20
C MET A 411 18.85 26.98 -32.71
N SER A 412 19.79 26.41 -33.47
CA SER A 412 19.58 26.11 -34.89
C SER A 412 18.67 24.89 -35.07
N SER A 413 18.00 24.79 -36.21
CA SER A 413 17.15 23.63 -36.55
C SER A 413 17.94 22.31 -36.50
N ASP A 414 19.19 22.33 -36.94
CA ASP A 414 20.05 21.14 -36.94
C ASP A 414 20.40 20.71 -35.51
N LYS A 415 20.79 21.66 -34.64
CA LYS A 415 21.13 21.34 -33.25
C LYS A 415 19.91 20.92 -32.44
N TYR A 416 18.76 21.55 -32.68
CA TYR A 416 17.49 21.13 -32.08
C TYR A 416 17.15 19.67 -32.43
N ASN A 417 17.28 19.30 -33.70
CA ASN A 417 17.02 17.94 -34.16
C ASN A 417 18.03 16.92 -33.61
N GLU A 418 19.30 17.31 -33.46
CA GLU A 418 20.34 16.48 -32.82
C GLU A 418 20.00 16.19 -31.35
N LEU A 419 19.63 17.22 -30.58
CA LEU A 419 19.23 17.09 -29.19
C LEU A 419 17.94 16.29 -29.04
N LYS A 420 16.97 16.51 -29.92
CA LYS A 420 15.72 15.73 -29.95
C LYS A 420 15.98 14.24 -30.21
N ARG A 421 16.87 13.90 -31.15
CA ARG A 421 17.29 12.50 -31.38
C ARG A 421 17.92 11.89 -30.14
N SER A 422 18.75 12.65 -29.43
CA SER A 422 19.35 12.19 -28.16
C SER A 422 18.28 11.88 -27.09
N ILE A 423 17.22 12.70 -27.02
CA ILE A 423 16.06 12.43 -26.14
C ILE A 423 15.33 11.15 -26.56
N ASP A 424 15.09 10.97 -27.87
CA ASP A 424 14.41 9.80 -28.42
C ASP A 424 15.24 8.52 -28.18
N ASP A 425 16.58 8.58 -28.31
CA ASP A 425 17.50 7.46 -28.05
C ASP A 425 17.48 7.03 -26.58
N MET A 426 17.48 8.00 -25.66
CA MET A 426 17.32 7.74 -24.22
C MET A 426 15.94 7.11 -23.92
N ALA A 427 14.87 7.60 -24.57
CA ALA A 427 13.52 7.03 -24.43
C ALA A 427 13.42 5.60 -24.98
N MET A 428 14.06 5.30 -26.11
CA MET A 428 14.17 3.94 -26.66
C MET A 428 14.90 2.99 -25.70
N SER A 429 15.88 3.51 -24.97
CA SER A 429 16.58 2.80 -23.89
C SER A 429 15.77 2.73 -22.59
N SER A 430 14.48 3.11 -22.61
CA SER A 430 13.57 3.14 -21.47
C SER A 430 14.00 4.05 -20.32
N LEU A 431 14.83 5.06 -20.61
CA LEU A 431 15.22 6.10 -19.65
C LEU A 431 14.16 7.21 -19.59
N ARG A 432 14.05 7.84 -18.43
CA ARG A 432 13.23 9.04 -18.24
C ARG A 432 14.12 10.25 -18.40
N CYS A 433 13.96 10.98 -19.51
CA CYS A 433 14.76 12.15 -19.84
C CYS A 433 14.23 13.41 -19.13
N ILE A 434 15.08 14.09 -18.38
CA ILE A 434 14.79 15.37 -17.73
C ILE A 434 15.75 16.42 -18.27
N ALA A 435 15.23 17.56 -18.71
CA ALA A 435 16.05 18.69 -19.13
C ALA A 435 16.05 19.80 -18.08
N PHE A 436 17.18 20.49 -18.03
CA PHE A 436 17.42 21.69 -17.24
C PHE A 436 17.61 22.88 -18.19
N ALA A 437 16.85 23.93 -17.95
CA ALA A 437 16.95 25.17 -18.71
C ALA A 437 16.96 26.38 -17.78
N TYR A 438 17.43 27.49 -18.30
CA TYR A 438 17.68 28.69 -17.54
C TYR A 438 17.32 29.95 -18.34
N CYS A 439 16.83 30.98 -17.67
CA CYS A 439 16.77 32.33 -18.20
C CYS A 439 17.05 33.37 -17.11
N THR A 440 17.39 34.58 -17.53
CA THR A 440 17.58 35.73 -16.63
C THR A 440 16.47 36.74 -16.83
N CYS A 441 16.06 37.40 -15.74
CA CYS A 441 15.29 38.63 -15.81
C CYS A 441 15.88 39.69 -14.88
N GLU A 442 15.65 40.96 -15.23
CA GLU A 442 16.05 42.07 -14.35
C GLU A 442 15.17 42.11 -13.11
N LEU A 443 15.75 42.49 -11.97
CA LEU A 443 15.05 42.62 -10.69
C LEU A 443 13.86 43.60 -10.76
N THR A 444 13.89 44.54 -11.71
CA THR A 444 12.84 45.53 -11.99
C THR A 444 11.56 44.90 -12.55
N MET A 445 11.66 43.76 -13.23
CA MET A 445 10.53 43.05 -13.84
C MET A 445 9.82 42.11 -12.86
N VAL A 446 10.36 41.94 -11.65
CA VAL A 446 9.79 41.09 -10.61
C VAL A 446 8.69 41.87 -9.86
N PRO A 447 7.45 41.34 -9.77
CA PRO A 447 6.41 41.94 -8.97
C PRO A 447 6.83 42.07 -7.50
N ARG A 448 6.71 43.28 -6.93
CA ARG A 448 6.99 43.50 -5.49
C ARG A 448 5.85 43.03 -4.58
N GLU A 449 4.63 42.98 -5.12
CA GLU A 449 3.41 42.50 -4.47
C GLU A 449 2.87 41.29 -5.25
N ASP A 450 2.16 40.38 -4.59
CA ASP A 450 1.57 39.17 -5.21
C ASP A 450 2.58 38.24 -5.92
N LEU A 451 3.77 38.02 -5.33
CA LEU A 451 4.73 36.99 -5.75
C LEU A 451 4.07 35.61 -5.95
N ASP A 452 3.02 35.31 -5.17
CA ASP A 452 2.27 34.07 -5.29
C ASP A 452 1.49 33.89 -6.59
N LYS A 453 1.24 34.97 -7.33
CA LYS A 453 0.55 34.93 -8.62
C LYS A 453 1.50 35.17 -9.79
N TRP A 454 2.78 35.44 -9.50
CA TRP A 454 3.76 35.70 -10.54
C TRP A 454 3.98 34.45 -11.41
N GLN A 455 3.71 34.58 -12.70
CA GLN A 455 4.04 33.56 -13.68
C GLN A 455 5.50 33.74 -14.11
N LEU A 456 6.28 32.67 -13.93
CA LEU A 456 7.66 32.63 -14.37
C LEU A 456 7.70 32.58 -15.91
N PRO A 457 8.59 33.36 -16.57
CA PRO A 457 8.86 33.24 -18.00
C PRO A 457 9.20 31.79 -18.37
N ASP A 458 8.39 31.21 -19.25
CA ASP A 458 8.51 29.84 -19.77
C ASP A 458 8.93 29.79 -21.25
N ASP A 459 9.18 30.96 -21.85
CA ASP A 459 9.65 31.14 -23.23
C ASP A 459 11.09 31.70 -23.29
N ASN A 460 11.77 31.51 -24.43
CA ASN A 460 13.14 31.98 -24.70
C ASN A 460 14.20 31.41 -23.76
N LEU A 461 14.04 30.16 -23.34
CA LEU A 461 14.96 29.54 -22.39
C LEU A 461 16.31 29.20 -23.04
N THR A 462 17.36 29.11 -22.22
CA THR A 462 18.67 28.58 -22.58
C THR A 462 18.83 27.19 -22.00
N LEU A 463 19.07 26.18 -22.84
CA LEU A 463 19.29 24.81 -22.40
C LEU A 463 20.64 24.68 -21.69
N LEU A 464 20.63 24.17 -20.45
CA LEU A 464 21.84 23.85 -19.68
C LEU A 464 22.28 22.39 -19.94
N GLY A 465 21.31 21.48 -19.99
CA GLY A 465 21.58 20.06 -20.25
C GLY A 465 20.37 19.16 -20.02
N MET A 466 20.56 17.86 -20.22
CA MET A 466 19.55 16.82 -20.00
C MET A 466 20.18 15.56 -19.41
N VAL A 467 19.41 14.80 -18.62
CA VAL A 467 19.82 13.59 -17.91
C VAL A 467 18.75 12.51 -17.94
#